data_AF-A0A7J6Q964-F1
#
_entry.id   AF-A0A7J6Q964-F1
#
_cell.length_a   1.000
_cell.length_b   1.000
_cell.length_c   1.000
_cell.angle_alpha   90.00
_cell.angle_beta   90.00
_cell.angle_gamma   90.00
#
_symmetry.space_group_name_H-M   'P 1'
#
loop_
_entity.id
_entity.type
_entity.pdbx_description
1 polymer ?
#
loop_
_entity_poly.entity_id
_entity_poly.type
_entity_poly.pdbx_seq_one_letter_code
_entity_poly.pdbx_strand_id
1 'polypeptide(L)'
;MASVLATNLLAFIPPILGVLWALKEVTYVSRIKLSGPPSGIQASLMGDGKKVDVQKILERMRGISSHIAEGANAFLVAEYKYMLVYVVIFSIIIGPCIGLGTMIAFIVGSLTSIACGYIGMRTAVYCNVRTTHESWKNISAGYDVAIRGGSVMGFALVSLGVFNLFILALIYSKFYGDNVIALYEALTGYGLGGSSIALFGRVGGGIYTKAADVGADLSGKNEYCLDEDDPRNPGCIADNVGDNVGDIAGMGADLFGSFAESTCAAMVICSASPEVAVHGSWSAM
;
A
#
# COMPACT_ATOMS: atom_id res chain seq x y z
N MET A 1 8.43 -33.33 -11.06
CA MET A 1 9.02 -32.01 -10.75
C MET A 1 8.97 -31.17 -12.01
N ALA A 2 8.37 -29.97 -11.95
CA ALA A 2 8.62 -28.97 -12.97
C ALA A 2 10.14 -28.73 -13.06
N SER A 3 10.69 -28.45 -14.24
CA SER A 3 12.11 -28.12 -14.33
C SER A 3 12.40 -26.85 -13.51
N VAL A 4 13.61 -26.71 -12.97
CA VAL A 4 14.03 -25.49 -12.24
C VAL A 4 13.76 -24.22 -13.06
N LEU A 5 13.90 -24.32 -14.38
CA LEU A 5 13.55 -23.27 -15.32
C LEU A 5 12.05 -22.92 -15.27
N ALA A 6 11.18 -23.92 -15.25
CA ALA A 6 9.73 -23.70 -15.17
C ALA A 6 9.32 -23.05 -13.83
N THR A 7 9.90 -23.48 -12.70
CA THR A 7 9.65 -22.85 -11.39
C THR A 7 10.11 -21.39 -11.39
N ASN A 8 11.30 -21.10 -11.92
CA ASN A 8 11.81 -19.74 -12.00
C ASN A 8 10.93 -18.84 -12.88
N LEU A 9 10.45 -19.36 -14.01
CA LEU A 9 9.54 -18.63 -14.89
C LEU A 9 8.19 -18.37 -14.21
N LEU A 10 7.65 -19.36 -13.48
CA LEU A 10 6.40 -19.22 -12.74
C LEU A 10 6.50 -18.27 -11.54
N ALA A 11 7.68 -18.13 -10.94
CA ALA A 11 7.91 -17.17 -9.86
C ALA A 11 8.16 -15.75 -10.38
N PHE A 12 8.74 -15.60 -11.58
CA PHE A 12 9.18 -14.30 -12.11
C PHE A 12 8.13 -13.62 -13.02
N ILE A 13 7.39 -14.39 -13.82
CA ILE A 13 6.43 -13.84 -14.80
C ILE A 13 5.20 -13.21 -14.12
N PRO A 14 4.51 -13.86 -13.15
CA PRO A 14 3.29 -13.29 -12.57
C PRO A 14 3.49 -11.95 -11.87
N PRO A 15 4.58 -11.71 -11.08
CA PRO A 15 4.85 -10.39 -10.53
C PRO A 15 4.97 -9.31 -11.59
N ILE A 16 5.66 -9.59 -12.71
CA ILE A 16 5.77 -8.66 -13.83
C ILE A 16 4.40 -8.36 -14.42
N LEU A 17 3.58 -9.38 -14.66
CA LEU A 17 2.22 -9.21 -15.17
C LEU A 17 1.35 -8.39 -14.20
N GLY A 18 1.50 -8.58 -12.89
CA GLY A 18 0.81 -7.80 -11.88
C GLY A 18 1.24 -6.32 -11.87
N VAL A 19 2.54 -6.02 -12.03
CA VAL A 19 3.02 -4.64 -12.19
C VAL A 19 2.46 -4.02 -13.47
N LEU A 20 2.50 -4.74 -14.59
CA LEU A 20 1.94 -4.27 -15.86
C LEU A 20 0.43 -4.02 -15.74
N TRP A 21 -0.29 -4.87 -15.01
CA TRP A 21 -1.70 -4.68 -14.72
C TRP A 21 -1.94 -3.42 -13.88
N ALA A 22 -1.19 -3.24 -12.79
CA ALA A 22 -1.27 -2.03 -11.97
C ALA A 22 -0.98 -0.76 -12.80
N LEU A 23 0.05 -0.77 -13.65
CA LEU A 23 0.36 0.35 -14.55
C LEU A 23 -0.75 0.62 -15.56
N LYS A 24 -1.37 -0.42 -16.11
CA LYS A 24 -2.52 -0.30 -17.02
C LYS A 24 -3.70 0.36 -16.31
N GLU A 25 -4.00 -0.05 -15.08
CA GLU A 25 -5.11 0.51 -14.29
C GLU A 25 -4.84 1.97 -13.88
N VAL A 26 -3.61 2.31 -13.46
CA VAL A 26 -3.21 3.70 -13.22
C VAL A 26 -3.36 4.55 -14.50
N THR A 27 -2.96 4.00 -15.65
CA THR A 27 -3.08 4.69 -16.95
C THR A 27 -4.55 4.88 -17.35
N TYR A 28 -5.43 3.95 -16.98
CA TYR A 28 -6.86 4.12 -17.20
C TYR A 28 -7.39 5.27 -16.35
N VAL A 29 -7.10 5.27 -15.05
CA VAL A 29 -7.52 6.34 -14.13
C VAL A 29 -6.91 7.69 -14.54
N SER A 30 -5.69 7.72 -15.09
CA SER A 30 -5.05 8.96 -15.54
C SER A 30 -5.69 9.59 -16.78
N ARG A 31 -6.39 8.81 -17.61
CA ARG A 31 -7.16 9.32 -18.74
C ARG A 31 -8.42 10.08 -18.31
N ILE A 32 -8.88 9.87 -17.09
CA ILE A 32 -9.99 10.63 -16.51
C ILE A 32 -9.50 12.04 -16.23
N LYS A 33 -9.87 12.96 -17.13
CA LYS A 33 -9.65 14.40 -16.96
C LYS A 33 -10.79 14.95 -16.13
N LEU A 34 -10.44 15.71 -15.09
CA LEU A 34 -11.40 16.46 -14.27
C LEU A 34 -12.00 17.61 -15.11
N SER A 35 -12.97 17.29 -15.96
CA SER A 35 -13.71 18.21 -16.84
C SER A 35 -15.17 18.37 -16.39
N GLY A 36 -15.91 19.32 -16.97
CA GLY A 36 -17.33 19.50 -16.65
C GLY A 36 -18.17 18.22 -16.87
N PRO A 37 -19.33 18.09 -16.19
CA PRO A 37 -20.22 16.96 -16.38
C PRO A 37 -20.74 16.92 -17.83
N PRO A 38 -21.12 15.74 -18.36
CA PRO A 38 -21.72 15.62 -19.69
C PRO A 38 -22.94 16.54 -19.84
N SER A 39 -23.10 17.12 -21.03
CA SER A 39 -24.26 17.96 -21.39
C SER A 39 -25.56 17.18 -21.18
N GLY A 40 -26.33 17.55 -20.15
CA GLY A 40 -27.56 16.88 -19.73
C GLY A 40 -27.63 16.60 -18.22
N ILE A 41 -26.49 16.27 -17.58
CA ILE A 41 -26.41 15.99 -16.13
C ILE A 41 -26.34 17.28 -15.29
N GLN A 42 -26.00 18.40 -15.93
CA GLN A 42 -26.05 19.73 -15.30
C GLN A 42 -27.39 20.02 -14.62
N ALA A 43 -28.51 19.53 -15.15
CA ALA A 43 -29.83 19.74 -14.56
C ALA A 43 -30.05 18.97 -13.23
N SER A 44 -29.51 17.76 -13.09
CA SER A 44 -29.67 16.95 -11.86
C SER A 44 -28.73 17.38 -10.74
N LEU A 45 -27.56 17.93 -11.08
CA LEU A 45 -26.63 18.54 -10.13
C LEU A 45 -27.10 19.93 -9.65
N MET A 46 -28.00 20.58 -10.41
CA MET A 46 -28.56 21.91 -10.11
C MET A 46 -29.90 21.86 -9.36
N GLY A 47 -30.08 20.89 -8.45
CA GLY A 47 -31.31 20.66 -7.67
C GLY A 47 -31.85 21.84 -6.84
N ASP A 48 -31.30 23.05 -6.98
CA ASP A 48 -31.69 24.25 -6.23
C ASP A 48 -31.97 25.47 -7.13
N GLY A 49 -32.14 25.31 -8.45
CA GLY A 49 -32.52 26.41 -9.37
C GLY A 49 -31.49 27.54 -9.51
N LYS A 50 -30.35 27.46 -8.82
CA LYS A 50 -29.22 28.38 -8.93
C LYS A 50 -28.30 27.94 -10.08
N LYS A 51 -27.83 28.89 -10.89
CA LYS A 51 -26.75 28.65 -11.85
C LYS A 51 -25.50 28.22 -11.09
N VAL A 52 -25.24 26.92 -11.03
CA VAL A 52 -24.04 26.37 -10.42
C VAL A 52 -22.89 26.52 -11.40
N ASP A 53 -21.85 27.24 -10.97
CA ASP A 53 -20.61 27.35 -11.73
C ASP A 53 -19.80 26.05 -11.61
N VAL A 54 -19.95 25.20 -12.63
CA VAL A 54 -19.23 23.92 -12.75
C VAL A 54 -17.72 24.11 -12.66
N GLN A 55 -17.19 25.20 -13.23
CA GLN A 55 -15.76 25.45 -13.24
C GLN A 55 -15.26 25.71 -11.81
N LYS A 56 -16.03 26.48 -11.04
CA LYS A 56 -15.75 26.72 -9.61
C LYS A 56 -15.80 25.43 -8.77
N ILE A 57 -16.71 24.50 -9.08
CA ILE A 57 -16.73 23.19 -8.40
C ILE A 57 -15.48 22.38 -8.73
N LEU A 58 -15.09 22.31 -10.00
CA LEU A 58 -13.88 21.58 -10.41
C LEU A 58 -12.61 22.16 -9.78
N GLU A 59 -12.50 23.49 -9.70
CA GLU A 59 -11.41 24.17 -9.02
C GLU A 59 -11.39 23.82 -7.52
N ARG A 60 -12.56 23.81 -6.87
CA ARG A 60 -12.68 23.40 -5.47
C ARG A 60 -12.29 21.93 -5.24
N MET A 61 -12.74 21.02 -6.11
CA MET A 61 -12.37 19.60 -6.05
C MET A 61 -10.85 19.41 -6.17
N ARG A 62 -10.21 20.12 -7.11
CA ARG A 62 -8.75 20.09 -7.27
C ARG A 62 -8.03 20.67 -6.05
N GLY A 63 -8.53 21.78 -5.50
CA GLY A 63 -7.98 22.39 -4.29
C GLY A 63 -8.02 21.46 -3.09
N ILE A 64 -9.19 20.87 -2.80
CA ILE A 64 -9.36 19.92 -1.69
C ILE A 64 -8.46 18.69 -1.88
N SER A 65 -8.44 18.11 -3.08
CA SER A 65 -7.58 16.97 -3.40
C SER A 65 -6.10 17.31 -3.23
N SER A 66 -5.65 18.52 -3.59
CA SER A 66 -4.27 18.97 -3.37
C SER A 66 -3.94 19.05 -1.89
N HIS A 67 -4.84 19.62 -1.06
CA HIS A 67 -4.61 19.71 0.38
C HIS A 67 -4.53 18.34 1.06
N ILE A 68 -5.41 17.40 0.67
CA ILE A 68 -5.35 16.02 1.15
C ILE A 68 -4.05 15.36 0.70
N ALA A 69 -3.65 15.55 -0.56
CA ALA A 69 -2.41 15.00 -1.09
C ALA A 69 -1.18 15.53 -0.36
N GLU A 70 -1.10 16.84 -0.14
CA GLU A 70 -0.01 17.50 0.57
C GLU A 70 0.06 17.02 2.02
N GLY A 71 -1.07 16.95 2.72
CA GLY A 71 -1.15 16.45 4.10
C GLY A 71 -0.71 15.00 4.22
N ALA A 72 -1.21 14.12 3.35
CA ALA A 72 -0.86 12.70 3.36
C ALA A 72 0.63 12.47 3.05
N ASN A 73 1.20 13.19 2.07
CA ASN A 73 2.63 13.13 1.78
C ASN A 73 3.46 13.67 2.95
N ALA A 74 3.07 14.78 3.55
CA ALA A 74 3.79 15.37 4.69
C ALA A 74 3.83 14.42 5.90
N PHE A 75 2.70 13.79 6.22
CA PHE A 75 2.61 12.81 7.29
C PHE A 75 3.49 11.58 7.02
N LEU A 76 3.36 10.92 5.85
CA LEU A 76 4.17 9.73 5.55
C LEU A 76 5.66 10.05 5.51
N VAL A 77 6.07 11.21 4.99
CA VAL A 77 7.49 11.61 5.01
C VAL A 77 7.99 11.78 6.45
N ALA A 78 7.16 12.30 7.36
CA ALA A 78 7.53 12.40 8.76
C ALA A 78 7.61 11.02 9.42
N GLU A 79 6.59 10.18 9.26
CA GLU A 79 6.52 8.83 9.83
C GLU A 79 7.68 7.96 9.33
N TYR A 80 7.96 7.96 8.02
CA TYR A 80 9.01 7.14 7.42
C TYR A 80 10.42 7.56 7.83
N LYS A 81 10.64 8.83 8.20
CA LYS A 81 11.91 9.26 8.79
C LYS A 81 12.18 8.57 10.12
N TYR A 82 11.17 8.48 11.00
CA TYR A 82 11.30 7.77 12.27
C TYR A 82 11.46 6.27 12.07
N MET A 83 10.68 5.68 11.16
CA MET A 83 10.81 4.26 10.81
C MET A 83 12.20 3.93 10.26
N LEU A 84 12.79 4.78 9.42
CA LEU A 84 14.12 4.54 8.87
C LEU A 84 15.20 4.53 9.95
N VAL A 85 15.09 5.44 10.94
CA VAL A 85 15.98 5.42 12.12
C VAL A 85 15.83 4.10 12.88
N TYR A 86 14.59 3.64 13.10
CA TYR A 86 14.32 2.33 13.71
C TYR A 86 14.95 1.18 12.90
N VAL A 87 14.76 1.15 11.58
CA VAL A 87 15.33 0.10 10.70
C VAL A 87 16.85 0.03 10.84
N VAL A 88 17.54 1.18 10.84
CA VAL A 88 19.00 1.21 11.00
C VAL A 88 19.42 0.67 12.36
N ILE A 89 18.81 1.13 13.44
CA ILE A 89 19.15 0.68 14.81
C ILE A 89 18.90 -0.82 14.95
N PHE A 90 17.73 -1.29 14.52
CA PHE A 90 17.35 -2.69 14.65
C PHE A 90 18.20 -3.61 13.76
N SER A 91 18.62 -3.14 12.58
CA SER A 91 19.57 -3.85 11.72
C SER A 91 20.94 -4.04 12.38
N ILE A 92 21.45 -3.02 13.08
CA ILE A 92 22.71 -3.10 13.84
C ILE A 92 22.62 -4.15 14.97
N ILE A 93 21.43 -4.41 15.50
CA ILE A 93 21.20 -5.45 16.51
C ILE A 93 21.09 -6.83 15.85
N ILE A 94 20.35 -6.97 14.75
CA ILE A 94 20.14 -8.25 14.06
C ILE A 94 21.46 -8.81 13.50
N GLY A 95 22.27 -7.96 12.88
CA GLY A 95 23.53 -8.36 12.23
C GLY A 95 24.44 -9.22 13.11
N PRO A 96 24.86 -8.77 14.31
CA PRO A 96 25.72 -9.53 15.21
C PRO A 96 24.98 -10.61 16.02
N CYS A 97 23.71 -10.42 16.36
CA CYS A 97 22.99 -11.36 17.23
C CYS A 97 22.44 -12.58 16.49
N ILE A 98 22.06 -12.41 15.22
CA ILE A 98 21.38 -13.44 14.42
C ILE A 98 22.21 -13.77 13.18
N GLY A 99 22.59 -12.75 12.41
CA GLY A 99 23.43 -12.92 11.24
C GLY A 99 23.18 -11.88 10.14
N LEU A 100 24.17 -11.73 9.26
CA LEU A 100 24.14 -10.77 8.17
C LEU A 100 23.04 -11.07 7.14
N GLY A 101 22.75 -12.36 6.87
CA GLY A 101 21.66 -12.75 5.97
C GLY A 101 20.29 -12.30 6.48
N THR A 102 20.00 -12.51 7.76
CA THR A 102 18.74 -12.06 8.37
C THR A 102 18.65 -10.53 8.39
N MET A 103 19.77 -9.84 8.67
CA MET A 103 19.84 -8.37 8.65
C MET A 103 19.50 -7.80 7.27
N ILE A 104 20.11 -8.35 6.20
CA ILE A 104 19.84 -7.88 4.83
C ILE A 104 18.38 -8.16 4.46
N ALA A 105 17.87 -9.35 4.78
CA ALA A 105 16.46 -9.69 4.53
C ALA A 105 15.51 -8.75 5.27
N PHE A 106 15.80 -8.42 6.52
CA PHE A 106 15.08 -7.42 7.32
C PHE A 106 15.04 -6.06 6.64
N ILE A 107 16.18 -5.52 6.21
CA ILE A 107 16.23 -4.22 5.51
C ILE A 107 15.39 -4.27 4.24
N VAL A 108 15.53 -5.32 3.42
CA VAL A 108 14.78 -5.47 2.18
C VAL A 108 13.27 -5.56 2.44
N GLY A 109 12.86 -6.30 3.48
CA GLY A 109 11.46 -6.40 3.91
C GLY A 109 10.91 -5.06 4.38
N SER A 110 11.65 -4.35 5.22
CA SER A 110 11.25 -3.03 5.71
C SER A 110 11.10 -2.00 4.59
N LEU A 111 12.06 -1.94 3.66
CA LEU A 111 11.98 -1.04 2.51
C LEU A 111 10.82 -1.40 1.57
N THR A 112 10.55 -2.69 1.39
CA THR A 112 9.40 -3.15 0.59
C THR A 112 8.08 -2.74 1.24
N SER A 113 7.95 -2.86 2.55
CA SER A 113 6.76 -2.44 3.32
C SER A 113 6.50 -0.94 3.20
N ILE A 114 7.54 -0.11 3.35
CA ILE A 114 7.49 1.35 3.15
C ILE A 114 7.02 1.69 1.72
N ALA A 115 7.60 1.01 0.71
CA ALA A 115 7.22 1.22 -0.68
C ALA A 115 5.76 0.85 -0.95
N CYS A 116 5.28 -0.25 -0.35
CA CYS A 116 3.89 -0.70 -0.47
C CYS A 116 2.90 0.33 0.10
N GLY A 117 3.14 0.83 1.32
CA GLY A 117 2.32 1.87 1.92
C GLY A 117 2.34 3.17 1.12
N TYR A 118 3.50 3.56 0.59
CA TYR A 118 3.64 4.77 -0.23
C TYR A 118 2.89 4.67 -1.56
N ILE A 119 3.05 3.56 -2.29
CA ILE A 119 2.37 3.34 -3.58
C ILE A 119 0.85 3.30 -3.37
N GLY A 120 0.38 2.63 -2.31
CA GLY A 120 -1.04 2.62 -1.93
C GLY A 120 -1.58 4.03 -1.72
N MET A 121 -0.95 4.80 -0.82
CA MET A 121 -1.38 6.17 -0.50
C MET A 121 -1.41 7.06 -1.75
N ARG A 122 -0.34 7.05 -2.55
CA ARG A 122 -0.24 7.86 -3.78
C ARG A 122 -1.34 7.52 -4.77
N THR A 123 -1.73 6.25 -4.84
CA THR A 123 -2.83 5.79 -5.70
C THR A 123 -4.19 6.24 -5.15
N ALA A 124 -4.43 6.07 -3.85
CA ALA A 124 -5.69 6.46 -3.21
C ALA A 124 -5.97 7.96 -3.33
N VAL A 125 -4.98 8.80 -3.02
CA VAL A 125 -5.05 10.27 -3.18
C VAL A 125 -5.26 10.67 -4.63
N TYR A 126 -4.79 9.87 -5.59
CA TYR A 126 -5.01 10.15 -7.00
C TYR A 126 -6.41 9.72 -7.47
N CYS A 127 -6.95 8.66 -6.91
CA CYS A 127 -8.25 8.10 -7.27
C CYS A 127 -9.41 8.83 -6.60
N ASN A 128 -9.27 9.31 -5.36
CA ASN A 128 -10.38 9.88 -4.56
C ASN A 128 -11.19 10.96 -5.30
N VAL A 129 -10.53 11.98 -5.85
CA VAL A 129 -11.17 13.10 -6.57
C VAL A 129 -11.79 12.65 -7.89
N ARG A 130 -11.22 11.61 -8.53
CA ARG A 130 -11.74 11.03 -9.76
C ARG A 130 -12.97 10.17 -9.50
N THR A 131 -13.00 9.47 -8.36
CA THR A 131 -14.19 8.76 -7.89
C THR A 131 -15.32 9.75 -7.63
N THR A 132 -15.08 10.85 -6.92
CA THR A 132 -16.08 11.91 -6.71
C THR A 132 -16.57 12.50 -8.05
N HIS A 133 -15.65 12.74 -8.99
CA HIS A 133 -15.96 13.31 -10.30
C HIS A 133 -16.80 12.36 -11.18
N GLU A 134 -16.43 11.08 -11.26
CA GLU A 134 -17.16 10.10 -12.05
C GLU A 134 -18.52 9.74 -11.44
N SER A 135 -18.68 9.89 -10.12
CA SER A 135 -19.97 9.78 -9.43
C SER A 135 -21.00 10.82 -9.89
N TRP A 136 -20.59 11.91 -10.56
CA TRP A 136 -21.53 12.81 -11.23
C TRP A 136 -22.32 12.12 -12.35
N LYS A 137 -21.72 11.14 -13.03
CA LYS A 137 -22.37 10.43 -14.13
C LYS A 137 -23.36 9.39 -13.60
N ASN A 138 -22.86 8.52 -12.72
CA ASN A 138 -23.64 7.51 -12.00
C ASN A 138 -22.74 6.82 -10.97
N ILE A 139 -23.37 6.11 -10.03
CA ILE A 139 -22.67 5.36 -8.96
C ILE A 139 -21.73 4.29 -9.55
N SER A 140 -22.12 3.62 -10.64
CA SER A 140 -21.31 2.57 -11.27
C SER A 140 -19.98 3.12 -11.78
N ALA A 141 -19.97 4.31 -12.39
CA ALA A 141 -18.77 4.96 -12.89
C ALA A 141 -17.82 5.36 -11.74
N GLY A 142 -18.34 5.89 -10.64
CA GLY A 142 -17.56 6.15 -9.44
C GLY A 142 -16.97 4.89 -8.84
N TYR A 143 -17.77 3.82 -8.73
CA TYR A 143 -17.35 2.50 -8.25
C TYR A 143 -16.24 1.90 -9.13
N ASP A 144 -16.35 2.00 -10.45
CA ASP A 144 -15.33 1.52 -11.39
C ASP A 144 -13.97 2.20 -11.14
N VAL A 145 -13.94 3.50 -10.86
CA VAL A 145 -12.69 4.19 -10.51
C VAL A 145 -12.14 3.71 -9.18
N ALA A 146 -12.99 3.57 -8.17
CA ALA A 146 -12.60 3.14 -6.83
C ALA A 146 -11.99 1.72 -6.86
N ILE A 147 -12.65 0.78 -7.54
CA ILE A 147 -12.18 -0.62 -7.58
C ILE A 147 -10.89 -0.76 -8.39
N ARG A 148 -10.73 0.04 -9.45
CA ARG A 148 -9.48 0.10 -10.21
C ARG A 148 -8.35 0.66 -9.35
N GLY A 149 -8.61 1.73 -8.59
CA GLY A 149 -7.66 2.28 -7.61
C GLY A 149 -7.21 1.24 -6.57
N GLY A 150 -8.15 0.50 -5.98
CA GLY A 150 -7.84 -0.59 -5.05
C GLY A 150 -7.06 -1.72 -5.71
N SER A 151 -7.40 -2.07 -6.96
CA SER A 151 -6.68 -3.11 -7.71
C SER A 151 -5.22 -2.75 -7.98
N VAL A 152 -4.91 -1.48 -8.25
CA VAL A 152 -3.53 -0.99 -8.42
C VAL A 152 -2.72 -1.26 -7.17
N MET A 153 -3.26 -0.89 -6.00
CA MET A 153 -2.61 -1.12 -4.72
C MET A 153 -2.37 -2.61 -4.49
N GLY A 154 -3.39 -3.46 -4.66
CA GLY A 154 -3.29 -4.90 -4.42
C GLY A 154 -2.29 -5.60 -5.35
N PHE A 155 -2.40 -5.39 -6.67
CA PHE A 155 -1.50 -6.02 -7.64
C PHE A 155 -0.06 -5.50 -7.51
N ALA A 156 0.15 -4.19 -7.30
CA ALA A 156 1.50 -3.66 -7.11
C ALA A 156 2.16 -4.22 -5.85
N LEU A 157 1.41 -4.33 -4.75
CA LEU A 157 1.91 -4.82 -3.47
C LEU A 157 2.32 -6.29 -3.53
N VAL A 158 1.44 -7.16 -4.02
CA VAL A 158 1.72 -8.59 -4.15
C VAL A 158 2.88 -8.81 -5.13
N SER A 159 2.90 -8.10 -6.25
CA SER A 159 4.00 -8.19 -7.21
C SER A 159 5.34 -7.80 -6.61
N LEU A 160 5.41 -6.65 -5.93
CA LEU A 160 6.66 -6.21 -5.27
C LEU A 160 7.09 -7.20 -4.18
N GLY A 161 6.12 -7.69 -3.39
CA GLY A 161 6.38 -8.64 -2.31
C GLY A 161 6.98 -9.95 -2.81
N VAL A 162 6.38 -10.56 -3.84
CA VAL A 162 6.89 -11.80 -4.45
C VAL A 162 8.22 -11.56 -5.16
N PHE A 163 8.32 -10.47 -5.94
CA PHE A 163 9.50 -10.18 -6.76
C PHE A 163 10.75 -9.97 -5.90
N ASN A 164 10.65 -9.16 -4.84
CA ASN A 164 11.77 -8.89 -3.94
C ASN A 164 12.16 -10.13 -3.16
N LEU A 165 11.19 -10.91 -2.67
CA LEU A 165 11.44 -12.17 -1.97
C LEU A 165 12.16 -13.18 -2.87
N PHE A 166 11.69 -13.33 -4.12
CA PHE A 166 12.28 -14.26 -5.08
C PHE A 166 13.70 -13.86 -5.48
N ILE A 167 13.96 -12.57 -5.73
CA ILE A 167 15.32 -12.06 -6.00
C ILE A 167 16.23 -12.33 -4.80
N LEU A 168 15.75 -12.08 -3.59
CA LEU A 168 16.53 -12.33 -2.37
C LEU A 168 16.86 -13.82 -2.22
N ALA A 169 15.90 -14.70 -2.47
CA ALA A 169 16.11 -16.15 -2.46
C ALA A 169 17.14 -16.60 -3.52
N LEU A 170 17.09 -16.05 -4.73
CA LEU A 170 18.07 -16.33 -5.79
C LEU A 170 19.49 -15.90 -5.41
N ILE A 171 19.62 -14.74 -4.75
CA ILE A 171 20.91 -14.25 -4.27
C ILE A 171 21.41 -15.19 -3.16
N TYR A 172 20.55 -15.54 -2.20
CA TYR A 172 20.96 -16.37 -1.06
C TYR A 172 21.29 -17.80 -1.47
N SER A 173 20.61 -18.35 -2.48
CA SER A 173 20.95 -19.64 -3.09
C SER A 173 22.42 -19.70 -3.53
N LYS A 174 22.97 -18.61 -4.06
CA LYS A 174 24.38 -18.53 -4.46
C LYS A 174 25.35 -18.41 -3.28
N PHE A 175 24.93 -17.79 -2.17
CA PHE A 175 25.77 -17.55 -1.00
C PHE A 175 25.78 -18.73 -0.02
N TYR A 176 24.62 -19.35 0.22
CA TYR A 176 24.44 -20.44 1.18
C TYR A 176 24.59 -21.83 0.54
N GLY A 177 24.55 -21.92 -0.80
CA GLY A 177 24.76 -23.16 -1.53
C GLY A 177 23.76 -24.25 -1.12
N ASP A 178 24.27 -25.39 -0.66
CA ASP A 178 23.48 -26.55 -0.25
C ASP A 178 22.88 -26.41 1.16
N ASN A 179 23.23 -25.38 1.92
CA ASN A 179 22.64 -25.15 3.25
C ASN A 179 21.28 -24.46 3.15
N VAL A 180 20.29 -25.24 2.73
CA VAL A 180 18.91 -24.81 2.50
C VAL A 180 18.23 -24.30 3.78
N ILE A 181 18.54 -24.90 4.93
CA ILE A 181 17.99 -24.50 6.23
C ILE A 181 18.44 -23.07 6.58
N ALA A 182 19.75 -22.82 6.55
CA ALA A 182 20.30 -21.49 6.87
C ALA A 182 19.82 -20.40 5.88
N LEU A 183 19.60 -20.77 4.61
CA LEU A 183 19.04 -19.87 3.60
C LEU A 183 17.64 -19.39 3.99
N TYR A 184 16.72 -20.33 4.30
CA TYR A 184 15.33 -19.99 4.60
C TYR A 184 15.17 -19.36 5.98
N GLU A 185 15.99 -19.77 6.96
CA GLU A 185 16.10 -19.06 8.24
C GLU A 185 16.53 -17.60 8.03
N ALA A 186 17.51 -17.34 7.16
CA ALA A 186 17.91 -15.96 6.84
C ALA A 186 16.79 -15.18 6.14
N LEU A 187 16.00 -15.82 5.28
CA LEU A 187 14.86 -15.19 4.60
C LEU A 187 13.73 -14.77 5.55
N THR A 188 13.60 -15.39 6.74
CA THR A 188 12.60 -14.96 7.74
C THR A 188 12.73 -13.50 8.13
N GLY A 189 13.94 -12.93 8.03
CA GLY A 189 14.17 -11.51 8.23
C GLY A 189 13.28 -10.64 7.34
N TYR A 190 12.93 -11.09 6.14
CA TYR A 190 12.05 -10.37 5.22
C TYR A 190 10.65 -10.14 5.80
N GLY A 191 10.04 -11.18 6.37
CA GLY A 191 8.77 -11.06 7.08
C GLY A 191 8.88 -10.16 8.31
N LEU A 192 9.91 -10.38 9.14
CA LEU A 192 10.18 -9.56 10.32
C LEU A 192 10.29 -8.07 9.99
N GLY A 193 11.02 -7.73 8.93
CA GLY A 193 11.18 -6.35 8.46
C GLY A 193 9.88 -5.75 7.96
N GLY A 194 9.08 -6.54 7.25
CA GLY A 194 7.79 -6.11 6.72
C GLY A 194 6.80 -5.74 7.82
N SER A 195 6.58 -6.63 8.77
CA SER A 195 5.64 -6.44 9.87
C SER A 195 6.12 -5.43 10.91
N SER A 196 7.45 -5.32 11.12
CA SER A 196 7.98 -4.27 12.00
C SER A 196 7.60 -2.88 11.51
N ILE A 197 7.70 -2.64 10.19
CA ILE A 197 7.27 -1.38 9.58
C ILE A 197 5.74 -1.26 9.60
N ALA A 198 5.03 -2.34 9.29
CA ALA A 198 3.57 -2.34 9.32
C ALA A 198 3.02 -1.92 10.69
N LEU A 199 3.63 -2.38 11.78
CA LEU A 199 3.26 -2.01 13.14
C LEU A 199 3.29 -0.48 13.32
N PHE A 200 4.40 0.17 12.95
CA PHE A 200 4.51 1.62 13.07
C PHE A 200 3.50 2.34 12.17
N GLY A 201 3.28 1.88 10.94
CA GLY A 201 2.36 2.55 10.00
C GLY A 201 0.89 2.41 10.40
N ARG A 202 0.50 1.22 10.87
CA ARG A 202 -0.83 0.94 11.43
C ARG A 202 -1.11 1.76 12.68
N VAL A 203 -0.14 1.85 13.59
CA VAL A 203 -0.30 2.58 14.85
C VAL A 203 -0.22 4.09 14.63
N GLY A 204 0.81 4.57 13.93
CA GLY A 204 1.00 6.00 13.66
C GLY A 204 -0.13 6.57 12.80
N GLY A 205 -0.36 5.98 11.62
CA GLY A 205 -1.49 6.33 10.76
C GLY A 205 -2.84 6.15 11.44
N GLY A 206 -3.03 5.08 12.21
CA GLY A 206 -4.26 4.79 12.97
C GLY A 206 -4.58 5.82 14.05
N ILE A 207 -3.58 6.26 14.81
CA ILE A 207 -3.73 7.34 15.79
C ILE A 207 -4.10 8.64 15.08
N TYR A 208 -3.44 8.95 13.95
CA TYR A 208 -3.72 10.16 13.18
C TYR A 208 -5.16 10.18 12.66
N THR A 209 -5.61 9.13 11.95
CA THR A 209 -6.99 9.07 11.42
C THR A 209 -8.01 9.11 12.53
N LYS A 210 -7.88 8.27 13.57
CA LYS A 210 -8.94 8.18 14.59
C LYS A 210 -9.01 9.38 15.52
N ALA A 211 -7.91 10.08 15.74
CA ALA A 211 -7.97 11.37 16.44
C ALA A 211 -8.72 12.43 15.62
N ALA A 212 -8.52 12.46 14.29
CA ALA A 212 -9.16 13.41 13.41
C ALA A 212 -10.66 13.08 13.18
N ASP A 213 -10.97 11.83 12.84
CA ASP A 213 -12.31 11.27 12.64
C ASP A 213 -13.21 11.56 13.86
N VAL A 214 -12.81 11.07 15.05
CA VAL A 214 -13.59 11.27 16.29
C VAL A 214 -13.72 12.75 16.65
N GLY A 215 -12.68 13.55 16.45
CA GLY A 215 -12.70 14.98 16.76
C GLY A 215 -13.61 15.76 15.82
N ALA A 216 -13.54 15.48 14.52
CA ALA A 216 -14.35 16.12 13.49
C ALA A 216 -15.82 15.75 13.67
N ASP A 217 -16.12 14.47 13.88
CA ASP A 217 -17.49 13.98 14.01
C ASP A 217 -18.17 14.46 15.28
N LEU A 218 -17.53 14.30 16.44
CA LEU A 218 -18.15 14.70 17.71
C LEU A 218 -18.37 16.22 17.76
N SER A 219 -17.37 17.00 17.37
CA SER A 219 -17.53 18.45 17.38
C SER A 219 -18.53 18.90 16.30
N GLY A 220 -18.40 18.40 15.07
CA GLY A 220 -19.22 18.86 13.95
C GLY A 220 -20.68 18.44 14.08
N LYS A 221 -20.92 17.13 14.21
CA LYS A 221 -22.26 16.55 14.18
C LYS A 221 -23.02 16.81 15.48
N ASN A 222 -22.38 16.61 16.64
CA ASN A 222 -23.10 16.64 17.92
C ASN A 222 -23.22 18.04 18.52
N GLU A 223 -22.15 18.85 18.48
CA GLU A 223 -22.15 20.17 19.12
C GLU A 223 -22.69 21.27 18.20
N TYR A 224 -22.32 21.23 16.91
CA TYR A 224 -22.67 22.28 15.94
C TYR A 224 -23.73 21.87 14.91
N CYS A 225 -24.25 20.63 14.98
CA CYS A 225 -25.25 20.10 14.05
C CYS A 225 -24.86 20.29 12.58
N LEU A 226 -23.57 20.15 12.27
CA LEU A 226 -23.06 20.15 10.90
C LEU A 226 -23.24 18.77 10.27
N ASP A 227 -23.34 18.74 8.94
CA ASP A 227 -23.29 17.49 8.19
C ASP A 227 -21.89 16.85 8.30
N GLU A 228 -21.82 15.55 8.05
CA GLU A 228 -20.54 14.84 7.89
C GLU A 228 -19.72 15.45 6.75
N ASP A 229 -18.39 15.56 6.93
CA ASP A 229 -17.48 16.21 5.98
C ASP A 229 -17.83 17.67 5.63
N ASP A 230 -18.56 18.38 6.50
CA ASP A 230 -18.90 19.78 6.25
C ASP A 230 -17.62 20.65 6.14
N PRO A 231 -17.45 21.43 5.07
CA PRO A 231 -16.24 22.22 4.83
C PRO A 231 -15.98 23.32 5.86
N ARG A 232 -16.94 23.63 6.75
CA ARG A 232 -16.77 24.56 7.87
C ARG A 232 -16.05 23.92 9.05
N ASN A 233 -16.07 22.59 9.13
CA ASN A 233 -15.39 21.85 10.19
C ASN A 233 -13.89 21.74 9.87
N PRO A 234 -13.01 22.33 10.70
CA PRO A 234 -11.56 22.31 10.45
C PRO A 234 -10.96 20.89 10.53
N GLY A 235 -11.66 19.92 11.13
CA GLY A 235 -11.20 18.54 11.26
C GLY A 235 -11.24 17.73 9.96
N CYS A 236 -12.10 18.09 9.00
CA CYS A 236 -12.38 17.24 7.84
C CYS A 236 -11.17 17.00 6.91
N ILE A 237 -10.27 17.98 6.77
CA ILE A 237 -9.03 17.75 6.01
C ILE A 237 -8.13 16.75 6.71
N ALA A 238 -8.01 16.82 8.04
CA ALA A 238 -7.19 15.88 8.79
C ALA A 238 -7.79 14.47 8.75
N ASP A 239 -9.11 14.36 8.80
CA ASP A 239 -9.84 13.10 8.69
C ASP A 239 -9.60 12.41 7.33
N ASN A 240 -9.86 13.14 6.23
CA ASN A 240 -9.63 12.64 4.88
C ASN A 240 -8.13 12.38 4.58
N VAL A 241 -7.21 13.12 5.19
CA VAL A 241 -5.77 12.76 5.16
C VAL A 241 -5.54 11.45 5.90
N GLY A 242 -6.17 11.30 7.06
CA GLY A 242 -6.19 10.11 7.91
C GLY A 242 -6.51 8.83 7.15
N ASP A 243 -7.57 8.84 6.35
CA ASP A 243 -7.96 7.67 5.54
C ASP A 243 -6.82 7.19 4.62
N ASN A 244 -6.07 8.15 4.06
CA ASN A 244 -4.98 7.83 3.13
C ASN A 244 -3.71 7.34 3.85
N VAL A 245 -3.46 7.79 5.08
CA VAL A 245 -2.23 7.44 5.82
C VAL A 245 -2.43 6.24 6.75
N GLY A 246 -3.58 6.11 7.40
CA GLY A 246 -3.92 4.98 8.25
C GLY A 246 -4.51 3.83 7.45
N ASP A 247 -5.67 4.08 6.85
CA ASP A 247 -6.50 3.02 6.27
C ASP A 247 -5.96 2.51 4.94
N ILE A 248 -5.14 3.30 4.24
CA ILE A 248 -4.46 2.87 3.01
C ILE A 248 -2.98 2.54 3.26
N ALA A 249 -2.15 3.50 3.67
CA ALA A 249 -0.72 3.25 3.78
C ALA A 249 -0.39 2.19 4.85
N GLY A 250 -0.98 2.33 6.04
CA GLY A 250 -0.86 1.37 7.14
C GLY A 250 -1.40 -0.01 6.76
N MET A 251 -2.59 -0.09 6.16
CA MET A 251 -3.17 -1.37 5.69
C MET A 251 -2.29 -2.02 4.61
N GLY A 252 -1.73 -1.25 3.67
CA GLY A 252 -0.82 -1.77 2.66
C GLY A 252 0.39 -2.44 3.30
N ALA A 253 1.08 -1.74 4.20
CA ALA A 253 2.21 -2.30 4.93
C ALA A 253 1.83 -3.58 5.71
N ASP A 254 0.66 -3.60 6.35
CA ASP A 254 0.12 -4.73 7.12
C ASP A 254 -0.13 -5.97 6.27
N LEU A 255 -0.83 -5.81 5.13
CA LEU A 255 -1.07 -6.92 4.19
C LEU A 255 0.22 -7.46 3.60
N PHE A 256 1.19 -6.59 3.32
CA PHE A 256 2.52 -7.02 2.90
C PHE A 256 3.23 -7.83 4.00
N GLY A 257 3.23 -7.36 5.25
CA GLY A 257 3.81 -8.09 6.39
C GLY A 257 3.20 -9.48 6.55
N SER A 258 1.87 -9.56 6.53
CA SER A 258 1.12 -10.82 6.59
C SER A 258 1.49 -11.78 5.45
N PHE A 259 1.59 -11.27 4.22
CA PHE A 259 2.02 -12.05 3.06
C PHE A 259 3.47 -12.57 3.20
N ALA A 260 4.38 -11.69 3.59
CA ALA A 260 5.80 -11.99 3.71
C ALA A 260 6.06 -13.02 4.81
N GLU A 261 5.48 -12.83 5.99
CA GLU A 261 5.60 -13.76 7.11
C GLU A 261 5.01 -15.13 6.80
N SER A 262 3.79 -15.18 6.25
CA SER A 262 3.14 -16.45 5.91
C SER A 262 3.97 -17.26 4.91
N THR A 263 4.53 -16.58 3.91
CA THR A 263 5.38 -17.20 2.89
C THR A 263 6.72 -17.66 3.49
N CYS A 264 7.36 -16.83 4.31
CA CYS A 264 8.61 -17.19 4.98
C CYS A 264 8.44 -18.35 5.97
N ALA A 265 7.35 -18.37 6.73
CA ALA A 265 7.03 -19.45 7.67
C ALA A 265 6.87 -20.78 6.94
N ALA A 266 6.14 -20.79 5.82
CA ALA A 266 6.00 -21.98 4.97
C ALA A 266 7.36 -22.47 4.46
N MET A 267 8.20 -21.57 3.95
CA MET A 267 9.54 -21.93 3.45
C MET A 267 10.45 -22.51 4.55
N VAL A 268 10.45 -21.94 5.76
CA VAL A 268 11.23 -22.48 6.89
C VAL A 268 10.77 -23.88 7.27
N ILE A 269 9.46 -24.09 7.41
CA ILE A 269 8.91 -25.42 7.75
C ILE A 269 9.31 -26.43 6.66
N CYS A 270 9.14 -26.07 5.39
CA CYS A 270 9.54 -26.92 4.28
C CYS A 270 11.04 -27.22 4.27
N SER A 271 11.89 -26.29 4.69
CA SER A 271 13.36 -26.49 4.73
C SER A 271 13.80 -27.55 5.75
N ALA A 272 13.02 -27.70 6.82
CA ALA A 272 13.25 -28.73 7.84
C ALA A 272 12.64 -30.10 7.46
N SER A 273 11.86 -30.17 6.38
CA SER A 273 11.24 -31.42 5.94
C SER A 273 12.29 -32.42 5.41
N PRO A 274 12.22 -33.71 5.78
CA PRO A 274 13.24 -34.72 5.45
C PRO A 274 13.52 -34.87 3.94
N GLU A 275 12.49 -34.72 3.11
CA GLU A 275 12.59 -34.86 1.65
C GLU A 275 13.41 -33.73 1.02
N VAL A 276 13.29 -32.50 1.56
CA VAL A 276 14.05 -31.33 1.09
C VAL A 276 15.43 -31.29 1.74
N ALA A 277 15.53 -31.64 3.02
CA ALA A 277 16.80 -31.66 3.74
C ALA A 277 17.80 -32.70 3.19
N VAL A 278 17.32 -33.77 2.55
CA VAL A 278 18.17 -34.87 2.03
C VAL A 278 18.40 -34.79 0.51
N HIS A 279 17.45 -34.26 -0.27
CA HIS A 279 17.51 -34.25 -1.74
C HIS A 279 17.05 -32.94 -2.41
N GLY A 280 16.69 -31.92 -1.63
CA GLY A 280 16.10 -30.69 -2.16
C GLY A 280 17.14 -29.70 -2.68
N SER A 281 17.04 -29.36 -3.97
CA SER A 281 17.53 -28.08 -4.48
C SER A 281 16.67 -26.95 -3.91
N TRP A 282 17.20 -25.73 -3.80
CA TRP A 282 16.41 -24.55 -3.40
C TRP A 282 15.12 -24.38 -4.24
N SER A 283 15.15 -24.86 -5.49
CA SER A 283 14.04 -24.86 -6.46
C SER A 283 12.98 -25.94 -6.25
N ALA A 284 13.16 -26.81 -5.26
CA ALA A 284 12.18 -27.83 -4.89
C ALA A 284 11.03 -27.25 -4.05
N MET A 285 11.14 -25.99 -3.63
CA MET A 285 10.11 -25.17 -3.00
C MET A 285 9.68 -24.03 -3.92
#